data_AF-A0A7W6BCE2-F1
#
_entry.id   AF-A0A7W6BCE2-F1
#
_cell.length_a   1.000
_cell.length_b   1.000
_cell.length_c   1.000
_cell.angle_alpha   90.00
_cell.angle_beta   90.00
_cell.angle_gamma   90.00
#
_symmetry.space_group_name_H-M   'P 1'
#
loop_
_entity.id
_entity.type
_entity.pdbx_description
1 polymer ?
#
loop_
_entity_poly.entity_id
_entity_poly.type
_entity_poly.pdbx_seq_one_letter_code
_entity_poly.pdbx_strand_id
1 'polypeptide(L)'
;MVYVMAGIYAVVAIFFLCMAGSYTGKIGHQAQGLWHEDLWQINWERKMMGALPYLAAFFLMIAMPIIFCRDTALEFAFSNFERGDEYIVAAIAWMVWGISWFVVFLCVVALVGTVYYHWKVADRHARQHEDLQKCRDIVQIAYPRAQWGRWARLKRSKNV
;
A
#
# COMPACT_ATOMS: atom_id res chain seq x y z
N MET A 1 -21.24 -25.05 -8.02
CA MET A 1 -20.52 -24.77 -6.76
C MET A 1 -19.20 -24.02 -6.98
N VAL A 2 -18.33 -24.46 -7.90
CA VAL A 2 -17.04 -23.80 -8.21
C VAL A 2 -17.21 -22.31 -8.59
N TYR A 3 -18.16 -21.99 -9.47
CA TYR A 3 -18.43 -20.60 -9.88
C TYR A 3 -18.91 -19.68 -8.75
N VAL A 4 -19.63 -20.22 -7.75
CA VAL A 4 -20.10 -19.45 -6.59
C VAL A 4 -18.93 -19.12 -5.66
N MET A 5 -18.03 -20.08 -5.44
CA MET A 5 -16.80 -19.85 -4.66
C MET A 5 -15.87 -18.85 -5.35
N ALA A 6 -15.72 -18.94 -6.68
CA ALA A 6 -14.95 -17.97 -7.46
C ALA A 6 -15.57 -16.55 -7.40
N GLY A 7 -16.90 -16.46 -7.43
CA GLY A 7 -17.62 -15.19 -7.25
C GLY A 7 -17.40 -14.56 -5.88
N ILE A 8 -17.53 -15.34 -4.79
CA ILE A 8 -17.26 -14.86 -3.42
C ILE A 8 -15.81 -14.39 -3.30
N TYR A 9 -14.88 -15.16 -3.87
CA TYR A 9 -13.45 -14.82 -3.88
C TYR A 9 -13.17 -13.49 -4.58
N ALA A 10 -13.77 -13.26 -5.76
CA ALA A 10 -13.64 -12.01 -6.50
C ALA A 10 -14.24 -10.83 -5.73
N VAL A 11 -15.39 -11.01 -5.08
CA VAL A 11 -16.03 -9.96 -4.26
C VAL A 11 -15.14 -9.58 -3.08
N VAL A 12 -14.52 -10.55 -2.40
CA VAL A 12 -13.60 -10.28 -1.29
C VAL A 12 -12.33 -9.57 -1.77
N ALA A 13 -11.78 -9.95 -2.93
CA ALA A 13 -10.64 -9.25 -3.53
C ALA A 13 -10.99 -7.79 -3.86
N ILE A 14 -12.13 -7.54 -4.50
CA ILE A 14 -12.62 -6.19 -4.82
C ILE A 14 -12.84 -5.38 -3.53
N PHE A 15 -13.36 -6.00 -2.48
CA PHE A 15 -13.52 -5.34 -1.18
C PHE A 15 -12.18 -4.86 -0.62
N PHE A 16 -11.12 -5.67 -0.67
CA PHE A 16 -9.79 -5.26 -0.24
C PHE A 16 -9.20 -4.14 -1.09
N LEU A 17 -9.44 -4.15 -2.41
CA LEU A 17 -9.05 -3.07 -3.30
C LEU A 17 -9.77 -1.75 -2.94
N CYS A 18 -11.09 -1.80 -2.71
CA CYS A 18 -11.88 -0.63 -2.29
C CYS A 18 -11.39 -0.08 -0.95
N MET A 19 -11.07 -0.96 0.00
CA MET A 19 -10.52 -0.57 1.30
C MET A 19 -9.18 0.15 1.13
N ALA A 20 -8.24 -0.42 0.36
CA ALA A 20 -6.96 0.23 0.05
C ALA A 20 -7.16 1.60 -0.63
N GLY A 21 -8.06 1.66 -1.62
CA GLY A 21 -8.44 2.89 -2.31
C GLY A 21 -9.02 3.96 -1.38
N SER A 22 -9.78 3.57 -0.35
CA SER A 22 -10.33 4.51 0.63
C SER A 22 -9.26 5.17 1.50
N TYR A 23 -8.15 4.48 1.76
CA TYR A 23 -7.01 5.03 2.49
C TYR A 23 -6.20 5.97 1.62
N THR A 24 -5.94 5.60 0.36
CA THR A 24 -5.17 6.42 -0.58
C THR A 24 -5.93 7.65 -1.07
N GLY A 25 -7.25 7.55 -1.26
CA GLY A 25 -8.11 8.67 -1.64
C GLY A 25 -8.18 9.78 -0.59
N LYS A 26 -7.92 9.47 0.68
CA LYS A 26 -7.91 10.44 1.80
C LYS A 26 -6.59 11.22 1.95
N ILE A 27 -5.62 11.00 1.06
CA ILE A 27 -4.31 11.66 1.10
C ILE A 27 -4.38 13.13 0.59
N GLY A 28 -5.39 13.48 -0.23
CA GLY A 28 -5.39 14.69 -1.06
C GLY A 28 -5.89 16.01 -0.46
N HIS A 29 -6.23 16.11 0.84
CA HIS A 29 -6.80 17.35 1.41
C HIS A 29 -6.15 17.73 2.73
N GLN A 30 -4.97 18.36 2.69
CA GLN A 30 -4.46 19.12 3.84
C GLN A 30 -4.25 20.58 3.49
N ALA A 31 -4.56 21.45 4.46
CA ALA A 31 -4.49 22.90 4.31
C ALA A 31 -3.10 23.36 3.82
N GLN A 32 -3.10 24.24 2.82
CA GLN A 32 -1.89 24.83 2.23
C GLN A 32 -1.25 25.81 3.24
N GLY A 33 0.02 25.59 3.59
CA GLY A 33 0.77 26.42 4.54
C GLY A 33 2.23 25.97 4.71
N LEU A 34 3.00 26.68 5.54
CA LEU A 34 4.45 26.46 5.77
C LEU A 34 4.83 25.07 6.33
N TRP A 35 3.86 24.36 6.90
CA TRP A 35 4.03 23.01 7.45
C TRP A 35 3.39 21.94 6.56
N HIS A 36 2.97 22.30 5.35
CA HIS A 36 2.20 21.44 4.45
C HIS A 36 2.99 20.19 4.05
N GLU A 37 4.24 20.33 3.62
CA GLU A 37 5.06 19.20 3.17
C GLU A 37 5.28 18.18 4.30
N ASP A 38 5.63 18.64 5.50
CA ASP A 38 5.91 17.76 6.64
C ASP A 38 4.62 17.07 7.15
N LEU A 39 3.50 17.82 7.25
CA LEU A 39 2.21 17.26 7.68
C LEU A 39 1.62 16.32 6.62
N TRP A 40 1.82 16.64 5.34
CA TRP A 40 1.40 15.83 4.21
C TRP A 40 2.22 14.55 4.16
N GLN A 41 3.54 14.61 4.33
CA GLN A 41 4.41 13.43 4.35
C GLN A 41 4.02 12.48 5.48
N ILE A 42 3.85 12.97 6.71
CA ILE A 42 3.46 12.13 7.87
C ILE A 42 2.06 11.51 7.64
N ASN A 43 1.12 12.27 7.09
CA ASN A 43 -0.23 11.77 6.81
C ASN A 43 -0.21 10.76 5.65
N TRP A 44 0.58 11.01 4.60
CA TRP A 44 0.80 10.11 3.48
C TRP A 44 1.39 8.78 3.95
N GLU A 45 2.47 8.82 4.74
CA GLU A 45 3.12 7.63 5.30
C GLU A 45 2.13 6.81 6.13
N ARG A 46 1.37 7.45 7.02
CA ARG A 46 0.38 6.77 7.86
C ARG A 46 -0.77 6.17 7.06
N LYS A 47 -1.25 6.86 6.03
CA LYS A 47 -2.35 6.38 5.17
C LYS A 47 -1.89 5.27 4.23
N MET A 48 -0.69 5.37 3.66
CA MET A 48 -0.12 4.29 2.85
C MET A 48 0.19 3.05 3.69
N MET A 49 0.74 3.22 4.89
CA MET A 49 0.94 2.10 5.83
C MET A 49 -0.36 1.42 6.24
N GLY A 50 -1.48 2.16 6.31
CA GLY A 50 -2.81 1.58 6.51
C GLY A 50 -3.39 0.89 5.26
N ALA A 51 -3.02 1.31 4.05
CA ALA A 51 -3.48 0.73 2.79
C ALA A 51 -2.69 -0.54 2.38
N LEU A 52 -1.38 -0.55 2.68
CA LEU A 52 -0.43 -1.63 2.37
C LEU A 52 -0.90 -3.05 2.73
N PRO A 53 -1.46 -3.34 3.92
CA PRO A 53 -1.89 -4.70 4.26
C PRO A 53 -3.09 -5.15 3.40
N TYR A 54 -4.00 -4.23 3.03
CA TYR A 54 -5.13 -4.54 2.16
C TYR A 54 -4.70 -4.75 0.70
N LEU A 55 -3.73 -3.97 0.23
CA LEU A 55 -3.08 -4.18 -1.07
C LEU A 55 -2.34 -5.52 -1.13
N ALA A 56 -1.58 -5.86 -0.07
CA ALA A 56 -0.89 -7.14 0.03
C ALA A 56 -1.88 -8.31 0.05
N ALA A 57 -2.97 -8.22 0.80
CA ALA A 57 -4.04 -9.23 0.81
C ALA A 57 -4.68 -9.39 -0.57
N PHE A 58 -4.96 -8.30 -1.29
CA PHE A 58 -5.48 -8.34 -2.65
C PHE A 58 -4.52 -9.05 -3.62
N PHE A 59 -3.24 -8.70 -3.61
CA PHE A 59 -2.24 -9.34 -4.47
C PHE A 59 -2.02 -10.82 -4.13
N LEU A 60 -2.04 -11.18 -2.83
CA LEU A 60 -2.00 -12.58 -2.40
C LEU A 60 -3.22 -13.35 -2.92
N MET A 61 -4.41 -12.75 -2.90
CA MET A 61 -5.61 -13.38 -3.47
C MET A 61 -5.49 -13.58 -4.99
N ILE A 62 -4.80 -12.71 -5.72
CA ILE A 62 -4.57 -12.95 -7.16
C ILE A 62 -3.52 -14.04 -7.38
N ALA A 63 -2.44 -14.03 -6.60
CA ALA A 63 -1.32 -14.95 -6.77
C ALA A 63 -1.63 -16.40 -6.35
N MET A 64 -2.43 -16.59 -5.28
CA MET A 64 -2.81 -17.91 -4.75
C MET A 64 -3.38 -18.87 -5.80
N PRO A 65 -4.44 -18.51 -6.57
CA PRO A 65 -5.00 -19.40 -7.59
C PRO A 65 -4.04 -19.66 -8.74
N ILE A 66 -3.15 -18.72 -9.08
CA ILE A 66 -2.12 -18.91 -10.13
C ILE A 66 -1.10 -19.97 -9.68
N ILE A 67 -0.73 -19.96 -8.40
CA ILE A 67 0.21 -20.95 -7.83
C ILE A 67 -0.46 -22.32 -7.71
N PHE A 68 -1.71 -22.37 -7.23
CA PHE A 68 -2.40 -23.64 -6.94
C PHE A 68 -2.95 -24.35 -8.19
N CYS A 69 -3.42 -23.60 -9.18
CA CYS A 69 -3.99 -24.16 -10.41
C CYS A 69 -2.96 -24.31 -11.54
N ARG A 70 -1.66 -24.13 -11.25
CA ARG A 70 -0.58 -24.14 -12.25
C ARG A 70 -0.57 -25.44 -13.05
N ASP A 71 -0.63 -26.59 -12.38
CA ASP A 71 -0.54 -27.90 -13.04
C ASP A 71 -1.78 -28.16 -13.91
N THR A 72 -2.96 -27.79 -13.43
CA THR A 72 -4.21 -27.88 -14.19
C THR A 72 -4.23 -26.93 -15.41
N ALA A 73 -3.65 -25.74 -15.28
CA ALA A 73 -3.53 -24.79 -16.37
C ALA A 73 -2.52 -25.25 -17.43
N LEU A 74 -1.42 -25.88 -17.01
CA LEU A 74 -0.45 -26.50 -17.90
C LEU A 74 -1.06 -27.69 -18.66
N GLU A 75 -1.75 -28.59 -17.95
CA GLU A 75 -2.45 -29.72 -18.57
C GLU A 75 -3.49 -29.26 -19.61
N PHE A 76 -4.29 -28.25 -19.28
CA PHE A 76 -5.26 -27.67 -20.21
C PHE A 76 -4.59 -26.96 -21.40
N ALA A 77 -3.46 -26.29 -21.20
CA ALA A 77 -2.74 -25.63 -22.28
C ALA A 77 -2.10 -26.65 -23.23
N PHE A 78 -1.49 -27.71 -22.69
CA PHE A 78 -0.92 -28.80 -23.50
C PHE A 78 -1.98 -29.63 -24.23
N SER A 79 -3.20 -29.76 -23.70
CA SER A 79 -4.28 -30.47 -24.40
C SER A 79 -4.86 -29.70 -25.59
N ASN A 80 -4.70 -28.37 -25.63
CA ASN A 80 -5.29 -27.51 -26.65
C ASN A 80 -4.29 -26.98 -27.69
N PHE A 81 -2.98 -27.07 -27.44
CA PHE A 81 -1.94 -26.65 -28.38
C PHE A 81 -1.33 -27.85 -29.11
N GLU A 82 -1.16 -27.74 -30.44
CA GLU A 82 -0.49 -28.76 -31.25
C GLU A 82 1.01 -28.84 -30.90
N ARG A 83 1.59 -30.03 -31.09
CA ARG A 83 2.93 -30.54 -30.71
C ARG A 83 4.17 -29.66 -31.03
N GLY A 84 4.00 -28.47 -31.61
CA GLY A 84 5.08 -27.53 -31.96
C GLY A 84 5.38 -26.46 -30.90
N ASP A 85 4.39 -26.00 -30.14
CA ASP A 85 4.51 -24.81 -29.26
C ASP A 85 4.61 -25.13 -27.75
N GLU A 86 4.75 -26.40 -27.39
CA GLU A 86 4.77 -26.89 -26.01
C GLU A 86 5.85 -26.19 -25.16
N TYR A 87 7.04 -25.95 -25.72
CA TYR A 87 8.14 -25.29 -25.02
C TYR A 87 7.86 -23.81 -24.73
N ILE A 88 7.15 -23.11 -25.62
CA ILE A 88 6.80 -21.69 -25.45
C ILE A 88 5.74 -21.55 -24.36
N VAL A 89 4.72 -22.39 -24.39
CA VAL A 89 3.66 -22.44 -23.37
C VAL A 89 4.24 -22.75 -21.99
N ALA A 90 5.13 -23.74 -21.91
CA ALA A 90 5.83 -24.07 -20.66
C ALA A 90 6.65 -22.88 -20.14
N ALA A 91 7.42 -22.20 -21.01
CA ALA A 91 8.23 -21.05 -20.63
C ALA A 91 7.37 -19.89 -20.09
N ILE A 92 6.24 -19.58 -20.74
CA ILE A 92 5.30 -18.54 -20.27
C ILE A 92 4.72 -18.92 -18.90
N ALA A 93 4.29 -20.17 -18.71
CA ALA A 93 3.76 -20.63 -17.45
C ALA A 93 4.79 -20.55 -16.30
N TRP A 94 6.05 -20.91 -16.58
CA TRP A 94 7.15 -20.74 -15.63
C TRP A 94 7.43 -19.28 -15.30
N MET A 95 7.40 -18.38 -16.29
CA MET A 95 7.54 -16.93 -16.04
C MET A 95 6.41 -16.40 -15.16
N VAL A 96 5.16 -16.73 -15.48
CA VAL A 96 3.98 -16.32 -14.70
C VAL A 96 4.05 -16.86 -13.27
N TRP A 97 4.49 -18.11 -13.09
CA TRP A 97 4.67 -18.70 -11.78
C TRP A 97 5.80 -18.03 -10.98
N GLY A 98 6.93 -17.74 -11.61
CA GLY A 98 8.04 -17.01 -10.99
C GLY A 98 7.64 -15.59 -10.57
N ILE A 99 6.93 -14.86 -11.44
CA ILE A 99 6.37 -13.54 -11.12
C ILE A 99 5.40 -13.63 -9.94
N SER A 100 4.56 -14.67 -9.90
CA SER A 100 3.60 -14.85 -8.81
C SER A 100 4.31 -15.03 -7.46
N TRP A 101 5.40 -15.80 -7.40
CA TRP A 101 6.23 -15.90 -6.20
C TRP A 101 6.92 -14.59 -5.81
N PHE A 102 7.38 -13.82 -6.79
CA PHE A 102 7.94 -12.50 -6.54
C PHE A 102 6.90 -11.55 -5.93
N VAL A 103 5.65 -11.60 -6.40
CA VAL A 103 4.53 -10.85 -5.81
C VAL A 103 4.26 -11.29 -4.37
N VAL A 104 4.26 -12.60 -4.08
CA VAL A 104 4.12 -13.12 -2.71
C VAL A 104 5.25 -12.59 -1.82
N PHE A 105 6.50 -12.60 -2.28
CA PHE A 105 7.65 -12.07 -1.56
C PHE A 105 7.47 -10.58 -1.22
N LEU A 106 7.06 -9.75 -2.19
CA LEU A 106 6.78 -8.34 -1.96
C LEU A 106 5.63 -8.14 -0.95
N CYS A 107 4.59 -8.97 -0.99
CA CYS A 107 3.50 -8.92 -0.03
C CYS A 107 3.96 -9.25 1.39
N VAL A 108 4.83 -10.26 1.55
CA VAL A 108 5.41 -10.59 2.85
C VAL A 108 6.27 -9.44 3.37
N VAL A 109 7.13 -8.86 2.54
CA VAL A 109 7.95 -7.69 2.90
C VAL A 109 7.05 -6.51 3.31
N ALA A 110 5.97 -6.25 2.57
CA ALA A 110 5.00 -5.21 2.90
C ALA A 110 4.33 -5.47 4.26
N LEU A 111 3.91 -6.70 4.55
CA LEU A 111 3.30 -7.08 5.82
C LEU A 111 4.28 -6.99 6.99
N VAL A 112 5.53 -7.41 6.80
CA VAL A 112 6.57 -7.26 7.82
C VAL A 112 6.86 -5.78 8.07
N GLY A 113 6.91 -4.97 7.01
CA GLY A 113 7.08 -3.52 7.10
C GLY A 113 5.95 -2.82 7.87
N THR A 114 4.70 -3.23 7.66
CA THR A 114 3.55 -2.65 8.38
C THR A 114 3.53 -3.06 9.85
N VAL A 115 3.89 -4.30 10.18
CA VAL A 115 4.03 -4.77 11.57
C VAL A 115 5.15 -4.01 12.29
N TYR A 116 6.31 -3.85 11.64
CA TYR A 116 7.43 -3.08 12.19
C TYR A 116 7.04 -1.61 12.45
N TYR A 117 6.34 -0.99 11.49
CA TYR A 117 5.84 0.37 11.63
C TYR A 117 4.87 0.51 12.80
N HIS A 118 3.91 -0.41 12.92
CA HIS A 118 2.95 -0.41 14.03
C HIS A 118 3.63 -0.57 15.38
N TRP A 119 4.64 -1.43 15.47
CA TRP A 119 5.28 -1.72 16.75
C TRP A 119 6.19 -0.60 17.25
N LYS A 120 6.91 0.08 16.34
CA LYS A 120 7.99 1.01 16.74
C LYS A 120 7.71 2.47 16.42
N VAL A 121 6.88 2.75 15.42
CA VAL A 121 6.86 4.06 14.76
C VAL A 121 5.47 4.71 14.80
N ALA A 122 4.40 3.92 14.86
CA ALA A 122 3.02 4.43 14.88
C ALA A 122 2.74 5.39 16.05
N ASP A 123 3.16 5.04 17.26
CA ASP A 123 2.98 5.90 18.44
C ASP A 123 3.79 7.20 18.35
N ARG A 124 4.98 7.13 17.77
CA ARG A 124 5.85 8.31 17.61
C ARG A 124 5.26 9.26 16.57
N HIS A 125 4.79 8.76 15.43
CA HIS A 125 4.15 9.59 14.41
C HIS A 125 2.82 10.16 14.85
N ALA A 126 2.03 9.44 15.66
CA ALA A 126 0.79 9.98 16.22
C ALA A 126 1.07 11.19 17.12
N ARG A 127 2.04 11.08 18.04
CA ARG A 127 2.45 12.18 18.93
C ARG A 127 3.04 13.35 18.14
N GLN A 128 3.93 13.08 17.18
CA GLN A 128 4.51 14.13 16.33
C GLN A 128 3.46 14.87 15.50
N HIS A 129 2.44 14.15 15.00
CA HIS A 129 1.37 14.78 14.23
C HIS A 129 0.51 15.71 15.11
N GLU A 130 0.14 15.28 16.32
CA GLU A 130 -0.60 16.10 17.28
C GLU A 130 0.20 17.34 17.72
N ASP A 131 1.49 17.19 17.99
CA ASP A 131 2.37 18.29 18.37
C ASP A 131 2.52 19.32 17.24
N LEU A 132 2.68 18.84 16.00
CA LEU A 132 2.76 19.70 14.81
C LEU A 132 1.43 20.41 14.53
N GLN A 133 0.29 19.73 14.70
CA GLN A 133 -1.03 20.35 14.57
C GLN A 133 -1.26 21.42 15.63
N LYS A 134 -1.01 21.12 16.92
CA LYS A 134 -1.12 22.11 18.01
C LYS A 134 -0.21 23.31 17.77
N CYS A 135 1.02 23.07 17.35
CA CYS A 135 1.95 24.16 17.05
C CYS A 135 1.52 25.00 15.85
N ARG A 136 0.97 24.38 14.80
CA ARG A 136 0.38 25.10 13.67
C ARG A 136 -0.75 26.00 14.15
N ASP A 137 -1.67 25.46 14.95
CA ASP A 137 -2.85 26.19 15.41
C ASP A 137 -2.46 27.34 16.34
N ILE A 138 -1.49 27.14 17.25
CA ILE A 138 -0.93 28.21 18.10
C ILE A 138 -0.28 29.31 17.24
N VAL A 139 0.52 28.96 16.24
CA VAL A 139 1.18 29.95 15.37
C VAL A 139 0.18 30.72 14.52
N GLN A 140 -0.90 30.05 14.07
CA GLN A 140 -1.99 30.71 13.35
C GLN A 140 -2.74 31.72 14.22
N ILE A 141 -2.91 31.43 15.52
CA ILE A 141 -3.55 32.35 16.48
C ILE A 141 -2.59 33.48 16.89
N ALA A 142 -1.30 33.17 17.10
CA ALA A 142 -0.34 34.10 17.71
C ALA A 142 0.32 35.08 16.74
N TYR A 143 0.44 34.75 15.45
CA TYR A 143 1.21 35.57 14.51
C TYR A 143 0.43 35.91 13.23
N PRO A 144 0.54 37.14 12.70
CA PRO A 144 0.02 37.47 11.38
C PRO A 144 0.82 36.74 10.28
N ARG A 145 0.14 36.34 9.19
CA ARG A 145 0.66 35.48 8.09
C ARG A 145 2.05 35.86 7.57
N ALA A 146 2.41 37.14 7.58
CA ALA A 146 3.70 37.64 7.09
C ALA A 146 4.92 37.15 7.89
N GLN A 147 4.75 36.77 9.17
CA GLN A 147 5.87 36.38 10.05
C GLN A 147 6.09 34.87 10.17
N TRP A 148 5.18 34.06 9.62
CA TRP A 148 5.18 32.60 9.81
C TRP A 148 6.46 31.92 9.27
N GLY A 149 7.02 32.41 8.16
CA GLY A 149 8.19 31.79 7.50
C GLY A 149 9.52 31.95 8.26
N ARG A 150 9.60 32.91 9.20
CA ARG A 150 10.79 33.11 10.05
C ARG A 150 10.76 32.16 11.25
N TRP A 151 9.59 31.99 11.85
CA TRP A 151 9.37 31.13 13.01
C TRP A 151 9.48 29.63 12.67
N ALA A 152 8.93 29.21 11.52
CA ALA A 152 9.06 27.82 11.04
C ALA A 152 10.52 27.40 10.83
N ARG A 153 11.36 28.29 10.26
CA ARG A 153 12.80 28.04 10.07
C ARG A 153 13.57 27.92 11.40
N LEU A 154 13.28 28.79 12.37
CA LEU A 154 13.90 28.74 13.70
C LEU A 154 13.61 27.42 14.44
N LYS A 155 12.38 26.89 14.29
CA LYS A 155 12.00 25.63 14.94
C LYS A 155 12.59 24.40 14.23
N ARG A 156 12.62 24.40 12.88
CA ARG A 156 13.24 23.32 12.10
C ARG A 156 14.73 23.18 12.41
N SER A 157 15.45 24.29 12.63
CA SER A 157 16.85 24.31 13.06
C SER A 157 17.13 23.72 14.44
N LYS A 158 16.13 23.62 15.33
CA LYS A 158 16.32 23.09 16.70
C LYS A 158 16.12 21.58 16.81
N ASN A 159 15.50 20.98 15.81
CA ASN A 159 15.15 19.55 15.78
C ASN A 159 15.97 18.74 14.76
N VAL A 160 16.94 19.38 14.09
CA VAL A 160 18.04 18.72 13.35
C VAL A 160 19.24 18.68 14.28
#